data_AF-A0A9E6DLE8-F1
#
_entry.id   AF-A0A9E6DLE8-F1
#
_cell.length_a   1.000
_cell.length_b   1.000
_cell.length_c   1.000
_cell.angle_alpha   90.00
_cell.angle_beta   90.00
_cell.angle_gamma   90.00
#
_symmetry.space_group_name_H-M   'P 1'
#
loop_
_entity.id
_entity.type
_entity.pdbx_description
1 polymer ?
#
loop_
_entity_poly.entity_id
_entity_poly.type
_entity_poly.pdbx_seq_one_letter_code
_entity_poly.pdbx_strand_id
1 'polypeptide(L)' 'MCLICIEFEKQRMTAKEARRAFSEMVVDLDPDHAKVVKKMLDDAETDADKS' A
#
# COMPACT_ATOMS: atom_id res chain seq x y z
N MET A 1 -0.67 9.14 7.59
CA MET A 1 0.18 7.95 7.44
C MET A 1 -0.44 6.83 8.25
N CYS A 2 -0.85 5.74 7.60
CA CYS A 2 -1.43 4.55 8.25
C CYS A 2 -0.35 3.50 8.55
N LEU A 3 -0.75 2.43 9.26
CA LEU A 3 0.11 1.27 9.56
C LEU A 3 0.73 0.64 8.31
N ILE A 4 -0.01 0.59 7.20
CA ILE A 4 0.46 0.04 5.93
C ILE A 4 1.61 0.87 5.37
N CYS A 5 1.52 2.20 5.42
CA CYS A 5 2.62 3.06 4.99
C CYS A 5 3.89 2.76 5.78
N ILE A 6 3.78 2.60 7.10
CA ILE A 6 4.94 2.38 7.98
C ILE A 6 5.56 1.00 7.72
N GLU A 7 4.76 -0.05 7.64
CA GLU A 7 5.29 -1.42 7.44
C GLU A 7 5.80 -1.62 6.01
N PHE A 8 5.18 -0.97 5.00
CA PHE A 8 5.65 -0.97 3.62
C PHE A 8 6.97 -0.19 3.47
N GLU A 9 7.08 0.99 4.07
CA GLU A 9 8.31 1.81 4.06
C GLU A 9 9.47 1.09 4.75
N LYS A 10 9.17 0.32 5.82
CA LYS A 10 10.16 -0.52 6.51
C LYS A 10 10.46 -1.84 5.78
N GLN A 11 9.92 -2.05 4.57
CA GLN A 11 10.05 -3.28 3.78
C GLN A 11 9.69 -4.56 4.58
N ARG A 12 8.76 -4.44 5.55
CA ARG A 12 8.32 -5.56 6.39
C ARG A 12 7.18 -6.37 5.76
N MET A 13 6.65 -5.89 4.64
CA MET A 13 5.66 -6.55 3.81
C MET A 13 5.88 -6.20 2.34
N THR A 14 5.53 -7.13 1.46
CA THR A 14 5.57 -6.93 0.00
C THR A 14 4.42 -6.02 -0.46
N ALA A 15 4.54 -5.48 -1.68
CA ALA A 15 3.48 -4.65 -2.27
C ALA A 15 2.13 -5.38 -2.35
N LYS A 16 2.15 -6.69 -2.63
CA LYS A 16 0.95 -7.55 -2.65
C LYS A 16 0.32 -7.72 -1.26
N GLU A 17 1.13 -7.92 -0.22
CA GLU A 17 0.64 -8.02 1.15
C GLU A 17 0.06 -6.68 1.64
N ALA A 18 0.75 -5.59 1.34
CA ALA A 18 0.28 -4.25 1.64
C ALA A 18 -1.02 -3.90 0.89
N ARG A 19 -1.18 -4.33 -0.37
CA ARG A 19 -2.42 -4.19 -1.17
C ARG A 19 -3.59 -4.97 -0.57
N ARG A 20 -3.33 -6.17 -0.06
CA ARG A 20 -4.34 -6.99 0.62
C ARG A 20 -4.80 -6.33 1.91
N ALA A 21 -3.86 -5.95 2.79
CA ALA A 21 -4.15 -5.22 4.02
C ALA A 21 -4.88 -3.89 3.74
N PHE A 22 -4.49 -3.18 2.68
CA PHE A 22 -5.15 -1.95 2.26
C PHE A 22 -6.60 -2.18 1.89
N SER A 23 -6.90 -3.25 1.14
CA SER A 23 -8.28 -3.58 0.74
C SER A 23 -9.18 -3.91 1.93
N GLU A 24 -8.61 -4.42 3.02
CA GLU A 24 -9.33 -4.71 4.27
C GLU A 24 -9.53 -3.47 5.14
N MET A 25 -8.60 -2.51 5.11
CA MET A 25 -8.63 -1.31 5.96
C MET A 25 -9.10 -0.03 5.26
N VAL A 26 -9.27 -0.04 3.93
CA VAL A 26 -9.60 1.15 3.12
C VAL A 26 -10.91 1.82 3.54
N VAL A 27 -11.84 1.05 4.11
CA VAL A 27 -13.15 1.53 4.57
C VAL A 27 -13.07 2.53 5.73
N ASP A 28 -12.02 2.43 6.55
CA ASP A 28 -11.76 3.32 7.68
C ASP A 28 -10.70 4.39 7.35
N LEU A 29 -10.16 4.37 6.14
CA LEU A 29 -9.17 5.36 5.69
C LEU A 29 -9.87 6.58 5.10
N ASP A 30 -9.27 7.73 5.36
CA ASP A 30 -9.62 8.96 4.65
C ASP A 30 -9.49 8.75 3.12
N PRO A 31 -10.50 9.14 2.32
CA PRO A 31 -10.53 8.85 0.88
C PRO A 31 -9.40 9.52 0.10
N ASP A 32 -8.86 10.66 0.55
CA ASP A 32 -7.70 11.27 -0.08
C ASP A 32 -6.42 10.52 0.26
N HIS A 33 -6.28 10.08 1.50
CA HIS A 33 -5.16 9.22 1.89
C HIS A 33 -5.19 7.87 1.15
N ALA A 34 -6.38 7.27 1.00
CA ALA A 34 -6.57 6.01 0.30
C ALA A 34 -6.08 6.06 -1.15
N LYS A 35 -6.30 7.17 -1.87
CA LYS A 35 -5.80 7.35 -3.24
C LYS A 35 -4.27 7.38 -3.30
N VAL A 36 -3.63 8.07 -2.35
CA VAL A 36 -2.16 8.16 -2.27
C VAL A 36 -1.55 6.79 -1.99
N VAL A 37 -2.08 6.06 -1.00
CA VAL A 37 -1.61 4.72 -0.65
C VAL A 37 -1.83 3.75 -1.80
N LYS A 38 -3.01 3.79 -2.44
CA LYS A 38 -3.30 2.96 -3.61
C LYS A 38 -2.28 3.17 -4.72
N LYS A 39 -1.96 4.43 -5.04
CA LYS A 39 -0.97 4.77 -6.08
C LYS A 39 0.43 4.27 -5.71
N MET A 40 0.87 4.49 -4.48
CA MET A 40 2.16 4.01 -3.98
C MET A 40 2.31 2.49 -4.14
N LEU A 41 1.25 1.74 -3.82
CA LEU A 41 1.23 0.29 -3.96
C LEU A 41 1.22 -0.15 -5.43
N ASP A 42 0.44 0.53 -6.28
CA ASP A 42 0.38 0.26 -7.73
C ASP A 42 1.75 0.45 -8.40
N ASP A 43 2.43 1.56 -8.07
CA ASP A 43 3.77 1.88 -8.58
C ASP A 43 4.78 0.81 -8.13
N ALA A 44 4.70 0.36 -6.87
CA ALA A 44 5.58 -0.68 -6.35
C ALA A 44 5.31 -2.08 -6.92
N GLU A 45 4.05 -2.46 -7.13
CA GLU A 45 3.69 -3.72 -7.80
C GLU A 45 4.19 -3.72 -9.25
N THR A 46 4.11 -2.58 -9.92
CA THR A 46 4.54 -2.37 -11.32
C THR A 46 6.06 -2.37 -11.50
N ASP A 47 6.81 -1.92 -10.49
CA ASP A 47 8.28 -1.93 -10.47
C ASP A 47 8.82 -3.33 -10.11
N ALA A 48 8.17 -4.01 -9.16
CA ALA A 48 8.53 -5.39 -8.77
C ALA A 48 8.32 -6.42 -9.89
N ASP A 49 7.39 -6.19 -10.81
CA ASP A 49 7.14 -7.07 -11.97
C ASP A 49 8.15 -6.87 -13.12
N LYS A 50 8.94 -5.78 -13.10
CA LYS A 50 9.93 -5.45 -14.13
C LYS A 50 11.37 -5.86 -13.79
N SER A 51 11.61 -6.45 -12.62
CA SER A 51 12.93 -6.87 -12.14
C SER A 51 13.18 -8.37 -12.28
#